data_AF-A0A1Z8Q2K5-F1
#
_entry.id   AF-A0A1Z8Q2K5-F1
#
_cell.length_a   1.000
_cell.length_b   1.000
_cell.length_c   1.000
_cell.angle_alpha   90.00
_cell.angle_beta   90.00
_cell.angle_gamma   90.00
#
_symmetry.space_group_name_H-M   'P 1'
#
loop_
_entity.id
_entity.type
_entity.pdbx_description
1 polymer ?
#
loop_
_entity_poly.entity_id
_entity_poly.type
_entity_poly.pdbx_seq_one_letter_code
_entity_poly.pdbx_strand_id
1 'polypeptide(L)'
;MSHKPVPQKPIIDHSLSATPPDQEAENIRRNLWIFRLRRAIRRNVFASGVLHPGDYREIEYGHTPVTNDALAKLCDKYGLIEAELRAPPNYALLLDLPTCKLIEYSRVALTPRQRKSLIFMLRDFLPKRY
;
A
#
# COMPACT_ATOMS: atom_id res chain seq x y z
N MET A 1 -30.18 27.54 -53.10
CA MET A 1 -30.46 26.63 -51.97
C MET A 1 -29.18 25.89 -51.65
N SER A 2 -28.52 26.20 -50.53
CA SER A 2 -27.23 25.64 -50.13
C SER A 2 -27.36 25.14 -48.71
N HIS A 3 -27.40 23.82 -48.51
CA HIS A 3 -27.35 23.21 -47.18
C HIS A 3 -25.90 23.05 -46.77
N LYS A 4 -25.42 23.91 -45.85
CA LYS A 4 -24.16 23.67 -45.14
C LYS A 4 -24.41 22.67 -44.00
N PRO A 5 -23.55 21.65 -43.81
CA PRO A 5 -23.69 20.73 -42.70
C PRO A 5 -23.33 21.42 -41.38
N VAL A 6 -24.12 21.15 -40.35
CA VAL A 6 -23.90 21.62 -38.98
C VAL A 6 -22.68 20.89 -38.38
N PRO A 7 -21.68 21.59 -37.81
CA PRO A 7 -20.58 20.92 -37.15
C PRO A 7 -21.06 20.26 -35.85
N GLN A 8 -20.98 18.93 -35.78
CA GLN A 8 -21.18 18.20 -34.54
C GLN A 8 -20.05 18.57 -33.58
N LYS A 9 -20.40 19.08 -32.40
CA LYS A 9 -19.44 19.26 -31.31
C LYS A 9 -18.89 17.89 -30.91
N PRO A 10 -17.58 17.76 -30.65
CA PRO A 10 -17.05 16.53 -30.09
C PRO A 10 -17.72 16.30 -28.73
N ILE A 11 -18.33 15.13 -28.57
CA ILE A 11 -18.72 14.61 -27.25
C ILE A 11 -17.38 14.34 -26.55
N ILE A 12 -16.92 15.30 -25.77
CA ILE A 12 -15.81 15.08 -24.85
C ILE A 12 -16.41 14.22 -23.75
N ASP A 13 -16.20 12.92 -23.88
CA ASP A 13 -16.43 11.96 -22.81
C ASP A 13 -15.44 12.29 -21.69
N HIS A 14 -15.87 13.15 -20.76
CA HIS A 14 -15.19 13.39 -19.49
C HIS A 14 -15.41 12.20 -18.55
N SER A 15 -15.11 11.00 -19.03
CA SER A 15 -14.82 9.86 -18.19
C SER A 15 -13.50 10.15 -17.44
N LEU A 16 -13.55 11.10 -16.52
CA LEU A 16 -12.68 11.13 -15.35
C LEU A 16 -12.81 9.75 -14.75
N SER A 17 -11.80 8.90 -14.95
CA SER A 17 -11.78 7.56 -14.38
C SER A 17 -11.67 7.69 -12.87
N ALA A 18 -12.80 7.95 -12.22
CA ALA A 18 -12.92 7.82 -10.78
C ALA A 18 -12.50 6.38 -10.48
N THR A 19 -11.46 6.24 -9.66
CA THR A 19 -11.01 4.92 -9.22
C THR A 19 -12.21 4.29 -8.51
N PRO A 20 -12.64 3.06 -8.86
CA PRO A 20 -13.76 2.41 -8.19
C PRO A 20 -13.52 2.41 -6.66
N PRO A 21 -14.56 2.57 -5.82
CA PRO A 21 -14.40 2.67 -4.37
C PRO A 21 -13.59 1.52 -3.76
N ASP A 22 -13.77 0.30 -4.28
CA ASP A 22 -13.05 -0.88 -3.85
C ASP A 22 -11.54 -0.80 -4.19
N GLN A 23 -11.23 -0.22 -5.34
CA GLN A 23 -9.84 -0.03 -5.78
C GLN A 23 -9.15 1.10 -5.01
N GLU A 24 -9.88 2.14 -4.62
CA GLU A 24 -9.36 3.22 -3.78
C GLU A 24 -9.02 2.71 -2.37
N ALA A 25 -9.94 1.94 -1.75
CA ALA A 25 -9.69 1.31 -0.45
C ALA A 25 -8.46 0.39 -0.50
N GLU A 26 -8.30 -0.35 -1.59
CA GLU A 26 -7.15 -1.22 -1.83
C GLU A 26 -5.84 -0.43 -2.00
N ASN A 27 -5.88 0.69 -2.71
CA ASN A 27 -4.73 1.58 -2.86
C ASN A 27 -4.30 2.13 -1.49
N ILE A 28 -5.24 2.64 -0.71
CA ILE A 28 -4.99 3.18 0.65
C ILE A 28 -4.34 2.11 1.52
N ARG A 29 -4.93 0.91 1.57
CA ARG A 29 -4.40 -0.22 2.35
C ARG A 29 -2.94 -0.51 2.00
N ARG A 30 -2.65 -0.64 0.70
CA ARG A 30 -1.32 -1.02 0.22
C ARG A 30 -0.30 0.11 0.43
N ASN A 31 -0.68 1.36 0.24
CA ASN A 31 0.20 2.52 0.48
C ASN A 31 0.51 2.72 1.97
N LEU A 32 -0.46 2.52 2.88
CA LEU A 32 -0.23 2.52 4.32
C LEU A 32 0.76 1.43 4.74
N TRP A 33 0.58 0.22 4.20
CA TRP A 33 1.49 -0.89 4.46
C TRP A 33 2.91 -0.62 3.93
N ILE A 34 3.06 -0.10 2.70
CA ILE A 34 4.35 0.33 2.12
C ILE A 34 5.03 1.36 3.04
N PHE A 35 4.30 2.40 3.44
CA PHE A 35 4.80 3.45 4.31
C PHE A 35 5.39 2.87 5.59
N ARG A 36 4.63 1.97 6.24
CA ARG A 36 5.02 1.35 7.51
C ARG A 36 6.28 0.49 7.35
N LEU A 37 6.33 -0.32 6.29
CA LEU A 37 7.48 -1.19 6.02
C LEU A 37 8.77 -0.41 5.76
N ARG A 38 8.71 0.66 4.97
CA ARG A 38 9.90 1.51 4.69
C ARG A 38 10.51 2.09 5.95
N ARG A 39 9.68 2.39 6.95
CA ARG A 39 10.12 2.94 8.24
C ARG A 39 10.35 1.88 9.32
N ALA A 40 10.22 0.60 8.99
CA ALA A 40 10.33 -0.53 9.91
C ALA A 40 9.43 -0.39 11.17
N ILE A 41 8.28 0.27 11.03
CA ILE A 41 7.36 0.49 12.15
C ILE A 41 6.53 -0.79 12.37
N ARG A 42 6.43 -1.23 13.62
CA ARG A 42 5.59 -2.39 13.97
C ARG A 42 4.12 -2.03 13.87
N ARG A 43 3.29 -2.98 13.45
CA ARG A 43 1.83 -2.78 13.28
C ARG A 43 1.16 -2.15 14.51
N ASN A 44 1.46 -2.67 15.70
CA ASN A 44 0.90 -2.17 16.96
C ASN A 44 1.31 -0.72 17.25
N VAL A 45 2.57 -0.36 16.98
CA VAL A 45 3.07 1.03 17.13
C VAL A 45 2.41 1.95 16.10
N PHE A 46 2.25 1.47 14.87
CA PHE A 46 1.59 2.20 13.80
C PHE A 46 0.15 2.57 14.17
N ALA A 47 -0.63 1.57 14.57
CA ALA A 47 -2.05 1.71 14.93
C ALA A 47 -2.28 2.44 16.27
N SER A 48 -1.33 2.35 17.22
CA SER A 48 -1.48 2.87 18.58
C SER A 48 -2.00 4.31 18.62
N GLY A 49 -3.04 4.55 19.42
CA GLY A 49 -3.66 5.86 19.59
C GLY A 49 -4.60 6.28 18.45
N VAL A 50 -4.71 5.49 17.39
CA VAL A 50 -5.64 5.74 16.28
C VAL A 50 -6.67 4.63 16.15
N LEU A 51 -6.23 3.37 16.15
CA LEU A 51 -7.10 2.19 16.13
C LEU A 51 -6.49 1.04 16.94
N HIS A 52 -7.31 0.05 17.27
CA HIS A 52 -6.82 -1.17 17.90
C HIS A 52 -5.88 -1.93 16.94
N PRO A 53 -4.77 -2.52 17.42
CA PRO A 53 -3.84 -3.26 16.55
C PRO A 53 -4.46 -4.44 15.80
N GLY A 54 -5.53 -5.03 16.35
CA GLY A 54 -6.32 -6.06 15.69
C GLY A 54 -7.05 -5.53 14.47
N ASP A 55 -7.74 -4.40 14.59
CA ASP A 55 -8.49 -3.79 13.49
C ASP A 55 -7.55 -3.37 12.36
N TYR A 56 -6.38 -2.83 12.71
CA TYR A 56 -5.38 -2.48 11.70
C TYR A 56 -4.80 -3.71 11.00
N ARG A 57 -4.79 -4.88 11.65
CA ARG A 57 -4.37 -6.15 11.03
C ARG A 57 -5.37 -6.58 9.97
N GLU A 58 -6.67 -6.51 10.27
CA GLU A 58 -7.73 -6.85 9.32
C GLU A 58 -7.73 -5.91 8.12
N ILE A 59 -7.45 -4.62 8.37
CA ILE A 59 -7.15 -3.64 7.32
C ILE A 59 -5.99 -4.11 6.46
N GLU A 60 -4.82 -4.41 7.03
CA GLU A 60 -3.65 -4.81 6.24
C GLU A 60 -3.87 -6.09 5.43
N TYR A 61 -4.70 -7.01 5.92
CA TYR A 61 -5.07 -8.24 5.21
C TYR A 61 -6.14 -8.02 4.12
N GLY A 62 -6.76 -6.83 4.07
CA GLY A 62 -7.79 -6.52 3.09
C GLY A 62 -9.15 -7.10 3.45
N HIS A 63 -9.36 -7.51 4.70
CA HIS A 63 -10.66 -7.98 5.17
C HIS A 63 -11.62 -6.82 5.46
N THR A 64 -11.08 -5.68 5.86
CA THR A 64 -11.86 -4.48 6.19
C THR A 64 -11.22 -3.23 5.57
N PRO A 65 -12.00 -2.31 4.98
CA PRO A 65 -11.46 -1.04 4.51
C PRO A 65 -11.07 -0.14 5.68
N VAL A 66 -10.16 0.80 5.43
CA VAL A 66 -9.88 1.90 6.36
C VAL A 66 -11.06 2.87 6.35
N THR A 67 -11.58 3.20 7.53
CA THR A 67 -12.56 4.28 7.68
C THR A 67 -11.90 5.65 7.46
N ASN A 68 -12.61 6.62 6.90
CA ASN A 68 -12.09 7.98 6.67
C ASN A 68 -11.58 8.67 7.96
N ASP A 69 -12.23 8.45 9.11
CA ASP A 69 -11.76 9.00 10.40
C ASP A 69 -10.39 8.42 10.80
N ALA A 70 -10.24 7.09 10.74
CA ALA A 70 -8.95 6.44 10.97
C ALA A 70 -7.88 6.89 9.97
N LEU A 71 -8.24 7.08 8.69
CA LEU A 71 -7.33 7.58 7.66
C LEU A 71 -6.82 8.97 8.01
N ALA A 72 -7.70 9.91 8.34
CA ALA A 72 -7.35 11.29 8.68
C ALA A 72 -6.39 11.32 9.88
N LYS A 73 -6.71 10.57 10.95
CA LYS A 73 -5.84 10.46 12.13
C LYS A 73 -4.48 9.84 11.82
N LEU A 74 -4.42 8.84 10.94
CA LEU A 74 -3.14 8.26 10.48
C LEU A 74 -2.34 9.28 9.65
N CYS A 75 -3.01 10.05 8.80
CA CYS A 75 -2.39 11.14 8.04
C CYS A 75 -1.79 12.19 8.96
N ASP A 76 -2.55 12.66 9.95
CA ASP A 76 -2.09 13.65 10.93
C ASP A 76 -0.91 13.13 11.75
N LYS A 77 -1.00 11.89 12.26
CA LYS A 77 0.04 11.28 13.10
C LYS A 77 1.38 11.12 12.38
N TYR A 78 1.35 10.82 11.08
CA TYR A 78 2.53 10.46 10.30
C TYR A 78 2.91 11.47 9.22
N GLY A 79 2.18 12.57 9.09
CA GLY A 79 2.34 13.56 8.02
C GLY A 79 2.12 12.96 6.63
N LEU A 80 1.10 12.11 6.47
CA LEU A 80 0.77 11.49 5.19
C LEU A 80 -0.11 12.44 4.37
N ILE A 81 0.09 12.41 3.05
CA ILE A 81 -0.78 13.11 2.11
C ILE A 81 -1.85 12.12 1.65
N GLU A 82 -3.11 12.40 1.97
CA GLU A 82 -4.23 11.48 1.70
C GLU A 82 -4.39 11.17 0.19
N ALA A 83 -4.09 12.15 -0.67
CA ALA A 83 -4.09 11.96 -2.11
C ALA A 83 -3.06 10.92 -2.58
N GLU A 84 -1.89 10.86 -1.93
CA GLU A 84 -0.86 9.85 -2.24
C GLU A 84 -1.30 8.46 -1.80
N LEU A 85 -2.05 8.35 -0.70
CA LEU A 85 -2.58 7.07 -0.23
C LEU A 85 -3.63 6.50 -1.19
N ARG A 86 -4.44 7.35 -1.81
CA ARG A 86 -5.45 6.95 -2.80
C ARG A 86 -4.88 6.60 -4.17
N ALA A 87 -3.72 7.15 -4.51
CA ALA A 87 -3.09 6.91 -5.80
C ALA A 87 -2.69 5.44 -5.99
N PRO A 88 -2.59 4.95 -7.25
CA PRO A 88 -2.08 3.62 -7.53
C PRO A 88 -0.74 3.38 -6.81
N PRO A 89 -0.64 2.36 -5.95
CA PRO A 89 0.55 2.10 -5.17
C PRO A 89 1.76 1.81 -6.07
N ASN A 90 2.88 2.45 -5.76
CA ASN A 90 4.12 2.25 -6.47
C ASN A 90 4.84 0.99 -5.96
N TYR A 91 4.53 -0.17 -6.55
CA TYR A 91 5.20 -1.44 -6.23
C TYR A 91 6.60 -1.57 -6.79
N ALA A 92 7.08 -0.67 -7.66
CA ALA A 92 8.49 -0.71 -8.05
C ALA A 92 9.42 -0.56 -6.84
N LEU A 93 8.88 -0.07 -5.72
CA LEU A 93 9.53 0.08 -4.43
C LEU A 93 9.40 -1.16 -3.52
N LEU A 94 8.66 -2.17 -3.95
CA LEU A 94 8.41 -3.41 -3.25
C LEU A 94 8.89 -4.60 -4.10
N LEU A 95 9.35 -5.65 -3.43
CA LEU A 95 9.42 -6.98 -4.05
C LEU A 95 7.99 -7.56 -4.11
N ASP A 96 7.77 -8.74 -4.68
CA ASP A 96 6.43 -9.38 -4.68
C ASP A 96 5.87 -9.56 -3.25
N LEU A 97 4.54 -9.74 -3.11
CA LEU A 97 3.86 -9.83 -1.81
C LEU A 97 4.45 -10.91 -0.86
N PRO A 98 4.73 -12.15 -1.32
CA PRO A 98 5.49 -13.13 -0.53
C PRO A 98 6.84 -12.58 -0.04
N THR A 99 7.61 -11.95 -0.93
CA THR A 99 8.91 -11.38 -0.59
C THR A 99 8.80 -10.24 0.42
N CYS A 100 7.76 -9.40 0.33
CA CYS A 100 7.51 -8.37 1.33
C CYS A 100 7.14 -8.94 2.71
N LYS A 101 6.35 -10.03 2.76
CA LYS A 101 6.05 -10.71 4.03
C LYS A 101 7.30 -11.31 4.66
N LEU A 102 8.19 -11.87 3.84
CA LEU A 102 9.49 -12.35 4.30
C LEU A 102 10.36 -11.20 4.85
N ILE A 103 10.40 -10.05 4.17
CA ILE A 103 11.10 -8.85 4.65
C ILE A 103 10.49 -8.36 5.97
N GLU A 104 9.17 -8.23 6.05
CA GLU A 104 8.45 -7.80 7.25
C GLU A 104 8.79 -8.71 8.44
N TYR A 105 8.70 -10.02 8.25
CA TYR A 105 9.07 -11.01 9.26
C TYR A 105 10.54 -10.86 9.69
N SER A 106 11.45 -10.76 8.72
CA SER A 106 12.89 -10.61 8.98
C SER A 106 13.22 -9.34 9.77
N ARG A 107 12.46 -8.26 9.55
CA ARG A 107 12.69 -6.95 10.14
C ARG A 107 12.06 -6.82 11.52
N VAL A 108 10.88 -7.41 11.73
CA VAL A 108 10.05 -7.19 12.91
C VAL A 108 10.18 -8.32 13.93
N ALA A 109 10.23 -9.58 13.48
CA ALA A 109 10.20 -10.75 14.36
C ALA A 109 11.59 -11.29 14.72
N LEU A 110 12.59 -11.10 13.85
CA LEU A 110 13.93 -11.64 14.05
C LEU A 110 14.88 -10.64 14.72
N THR A 111 15.65 -11.14 15.69
CA THR A 111 16.82 -10.44 16.22
C THR A 111 17.88 -10.24 15.13
N PRO A 112 18.83 -9.30 15.29
CA PRO A 112 19.92 -9.11 14.33
C PRO A 112 20.70 -10.41 14.04
N ARG A 113 20.94 -11.24 15.08
CA ARG A 113 21.61 -12.54 14.93
C ARG A 113 20.78 -13.52 14.10
N GLN A 114 19.50 -13.67 14.40
CA GLN A 114 18.60 -14.55 13.62
C GLN A 114 18.43 -14.08 12.18
N ARG A 115 18.39 -12.76 11.96
CA ARG A 115 18.35 -12.18 10.60
C ARG A 115 19.61 -12.55 9.82
N LYS A 116 20.78 -12.49 10.44
CA LYS A 116 22.05 -12.91 9.83
C LYS A 116 22.01 -14.40 9.46
N SER A 117 21.51 -15.25 10.35
CA SER A 117 21.33 -16.69 10.09
C SER A 117 20.34 -16.96 8.95
N LEU A 118 19.23 -16.23 8.89
CA LEU A 118 18.27 -16.34 7.78
C LEU A 118 18.91 -15.95 6.45
N ILE A 119 19.69 -14.87 6.39
CA ILE A 119 20.40 -14.45 5.16
C ILE A 119 21.40 -15.52 4.73
N PHE A 120 22.16 -16.12 5.67
CA PHE A 120 23.08 -17.22 5.34
C PHE A 120 22.33 -18.44 4.80
N MET A 121 21.25 -18.86 5.47
CA MET A 121 20.40 -19.96 4.99
C MET A 121 19.91 -19.70 3.56
N LEU A 122 19.35 -18.51 3.30
CA LEU A 122 18.85 -18.15 1.97
C LEU A 122 19.96 -18.16 0.92
N ARG A 123 21.18 -17.72 1.27
CA ARG A 123 22.35 -17.74 0.39
C ARG A 123 22.78 -19.16 0.03
N ASP A 124 22.64 -20.10 0.95
CA ASP A 124 23.06 -21.49 0.74
C ASP A 124 21.99 -22.32 0.00
N PHE A 125 20.71 -21.93 0.12
CA PHE A 125 19.60 -22.53 -0.63
C PHE A 125 19.43 -22.01 -2.06
N LEU A 126 19.78 -20.75 -2.32
CA LEU A 126 19.75 -20.19 -3.66
C LEU A 126 21.02 -20.64 -4.40
N PRO A 127 20.94 -21.48 -5.45
CA PRO A 127 22.11 -21.87 -6.20
C PRO A 127 22.81 -20.61 -6.70
N LYS A 128 24.13 -20.51 -6.46
CA LYS A 128 24.94 -19.48 -7.10
C LYS A 128 24.70 -19.61 -8.60
N ARG A 129 24.04 -18.63 -9.22
CA ARG A 129 24.02 -18.53 -10.67
C ARG A 129 25.47 -18.32 -11.10
N TYR A 130 26.07 -19.39 -11.63
CA TYR A 130 27.33 -19.34 -12.37
C TYR A 130 27.10 -18.64 -13.69
#